data_AF-A0A840BP31-F1
#
_entry.id   AF-A0A840BP31-F1
#
_cell.length_a   1.000
_cell.length_b   1.000
_cell.length_c   1.000
_cell.angle_alpha   90.00
_cell.angle_beta   90.00
_cell.angle_gamma   90.00
#
_symmetry.space_group_name_H-M   'P 1'
#
loop_
_entity.id
_entity.type
_entity.pdbx_description
1 polymer ?
#
loop_
_entity_poly.entity_id
_entity_poly.type
_entity_poly.pdbx_seq_one_letter_code
_entity_poly.pdbx_strand_id
1 'polypeptide(L)'
;MTTPLLPFTFWALLTQLGTAALIVPVAALVAFGATRAGGARFAVRWFALLIAGAAVVLATKIAFMAWGFGSADLDFTGISGHSMLATAIVPVVCVALGGGGNGRRRVLLTVVGLLICALVAYSRIVLGAHSISEAVAGWTLGALVALAATLDSVPSGVQRFRALVLFASVALLLCAHSSLGLPSAHRWEAWLAARMIGKDCLFTRAALHSGATQCVPRHLAPASVLS
;
A
#
# COMPACT_ATOMS: atom_id res chain seq x y z
N MET A 1 13.73 22.22 -1.32
CA MET A 1 13.25 21.28 -0.29
C MET A 1 12.32 22.05 0.64
N THR A 2 11.01 21.86 0.52
CA THR A 2 10.03 22.49 1.41
C THR A 2 10.08 21.77 2.77
N THR A 3 10.39 22.50 3.83
CA THR A 3 10.26 21.97 5.20
C THR A 3 8.82 21.49 5.40
N PRO A 4 8.60 20.24 5.85
CA PRO A 4 7.25 19.76 6.09
C PRO A 4 6.59 20.61 7.18
N LEU A 5 5.38 21.09 6.92
CA LEU A 5 4.59 21.94 7.84
C LEU A 5 4.21 21.20 9.14
N LEU A 6 4.36 19.88 9.17
CA LEU A 6 3.99 18.98 10.27
C LEU A 6 5.19 18.15 10.73
N PRO A 7 5.25 17.76 12.01
CA PRO A 7 6.37 17.02 12.57
C PRO A 7 6.57 15.65 11.89
N PHE A 8 7.80 15.14 11.88
CA PHE A 8 8.15 13.85 11.30
C PHE A 8 7.26 12.70 11.83
N THR A 9 6.93 12.71 13.12
CA THR A 9 6.08 11.72 13.78
C THR A 9 4.67 11.64 13.18
N PHE A 10 4.13 12.76 12.71
CA PHE A 10 2.84 12.79 12.03
C PHE A 10 2.89 12.01 10.70
N TRP A 11 3.91 12.27 9.88
CA TRP A 11 4.09 11.58 8.60
C TRP A 11 4.40 10.09 8.77
N ALA A 12 5.16 9.74 9.82
CA ALA A 12 5.43 8.36 10.18
C ALA A 12 4.16 7.61 10.61
N LEU A 13 3.30 8.25 11.42
CA LEU A 13 2.02 7.67 11.85
C LEU A 13 1.07 7.50 10.67
N LEU A 14 1.00 8.49 9.78
CA LEU A 14 0.16 8.46 8.60
C LEU A 14 0.56 7.33 7.63
N THR A 15 1.88 7.08 7.49
CA THR A 15 2.42 5.96 6.71
C THR A 15 1.94 4.60 7.23
N GLN A 16 1.66 4.46 8.53
CA GLN A 16 1.15 3.21 9.10
C GLN A 16 -0.19 2.80 8.50
N LEU A 17 -0.99 3.75 8.02
CA LEU A 17 -2.24 3.43 7.32
C LEU A 17 -2.00 2.69 5.99
N GLY A 18 -0.79 2.72 5.44
CA GLY A 18 -0.40 1.94 4.26
C GLY A 18 0.41 0.68 4.57
N THR A 19 0.72 0.38 5.83
CA THR A 19 1.52 -0.81 6.16
C THR A 19 0.65 -2.06 6.10
N ALA A 20 1.15 -3.12 5.46
CA ALA A 20 0.44 -4.40 5.35
C ALA A 20 0.07 -4.97 6.74
N ALA A 21 0.92 -4.78 7.74
CA ALA A 21 0.70 -5.23 9.11
C ALA A 21 -0.57 -4.65 9.76
N LEU A 22 -0.97 -3.44 9.37
CA LEU A 22 -2.19 -2.81 9.84
C LEU A 22 -3.35 -3.06 8.87
N ILE A 23 -3.15 -2.80 7.58
CA ILE A 23 -4.27 -2.67 6.66
C ILE A 23 -4.81 -4.02 6.16
N VAL A 24 -3.98 -5.06 6.11
CA VAL A 24 -4.42 -6.41 5.71
C VAL A 24 -5.35 -7.04 6.75
N PRO A 25 -5.05 -7.00 8.07
CA PRO A 25 -6.01 -7.42 9.09
C PRO A 25 -7.34 -6.65 9.03
N VAL A 26 -7.28 -5.32 8.83
CA VAL A 26 -8.47 -4.49 8.66
C VAL A 26 -9.30 -4.94 7.45
N ALA A 27 -8.65 -5.17 6.30
CA ALA A 27 -9.32 -5.70 5.12
C ALA A 27 -9.96 -7.07 5.37
N ALA A 28 -9.27 -7.95 6.10
CA ALA A 28 -9.78 -9.27 6.47
C ALA A 28 -11.03 -9.19 7.36
N LEU A 29 -11.07 -8.26 8.33
CA LEU A 29 -12.28 -8.02 9.12
C LEU A 29 -13.44 -7.50 8.28
N VAL A 30 -13.19 -6.58 7.34
CA VAL A 30 -14.23 -6.08 6.43
C VAL A 30 -14.74 -7.18 5.52
N ALA A 31 -13.86 -8.02 4.97
CA ALA A 31 -14.24 -9.19 4.18
C ALA A 31 -15.02 -10.22 5.00
N PHE A 32 -14.64 -10.45 6.26
CA PHE A 32 -15.41 -11.29 7.18
C PHE A 32 -16.80 -10.71 7.44
N GLY A 33 -16.90 -9.40 7.70
CA GLY A 33 -18.19 -8.74 7.85
C GLY A 33 -19.05 -8.84 6.59
N ALA A 34 -18.42 -8.74 5.41
CA ALA A 34 -19.07 -8.89 4.12
C ALA A 34 -19.58 -10.31 3.89
N THR A 35 -18.79 -11.36 4.17
CA THR A 35 -19.24 -12.75 4.04
C THR A 35 -20.41 -13.05 4.97
N ARG A 36 -20.36 -12.54 6.22
CA ARG A 36 -21.47 -12.64 7.19
C ARG A 36 -22.74 -11.89 6.77
N ALA A 37 -22.61 -10.88 5.91
CA ALA A 37 -23.72 -10.14 5.33
C ALA A 37 -24.19 -10.70 3.96
N GLY A 38 -23.79 -11.92 3.59
CA GLY A 38 -24.16 -12.55 2.30
C GLY A 38 -23.30 -12.14 1.11
N GLY A 39 -22.22 -11.40 1.36
CA GLY A 39 -21.34 -10.80 0.38
C GLY A 39 -20.08 -11.57 0.03
N ALA A 40 -20.11 -12.90 0.04
CA ALA A 40 -18.92 -13.72 -0.18
C ALA A 40 -18.25 -13.44 -1.55
N ARG A 41 -19.03 -13.23 -2.61
CA ARG A 41 -18.52 -12.88 -3.94
C ARG A 41 -17.73 -11.57 -3.94
N PHE A 42 -18.24 -10.55 -3.23
CA PHE A 42 -17.54 -9.28 -3.05
C PHE A 42 -16.20 -9.49 -2.33
N ALA A 43 -16.19 -10.25 -1.23
CA ALA A 43 -14.98 -10.52 -0.46
C ALA A 43 -13.91 -11.24 -1.31
N VAL A 44 -14.29 -12.31 -2.01
CA VAL A 44 -13.38 -13.07 -2.89
C VAL A 44 -12.84 -12.19 -4.02
N ARG A 45 -13.71 -11.44 -4.72
CA ARG A 45 -13.31 -10.54 -5.80
C ARG A 45 -12.34 -9.48 -5.30
N TRP A 46 -12.66 -8.83 -4.18
CA TRP A 46 -11.82 -7.77 -3.63
C TRP A 46 -10.44 -8.31 -3.23
N PHE A 47 -10.36 -9.47 -2.57
CA PHE A 47 -9.08 -10.09 -2.24
C PHE A 47 -8.31 -10.56 -3.49
N ALA A 48 -8.99 -11.09 -4.51
CA ALA A 48 -8.35 -11.43 -5.79
C ALA A 48 -7.73 -10.19 -6.45
N LEU A 49 -8.43 -9.06 -6.45
CA LEU A 49 -7.91 -7.79 -6.97
C LEU A 49 -6.76 -7.24 -6.13
N LEU A 50 -6.81 -7.37 -4.80
CA LEU A 50 -5.70 -7.00 -3.90
C LEU A 50 -4.45 -7.83 -4.19
N ILE A 51 -4.60 -9.15 -4.34
CA ILE A 51 -3.50 -10.06 -4.68
C ILE A 51 -2.94 -9.71 -6.06
N ALA A 52 -3.79 -9.48 -7.06
CA ALA A 52 -3.36 -9.10 -8.40
C ALA A 52 -2.58 -7.78 -8.40
N GLY A 53 -3.09 -6.75 -7.71
CA GLY A 53 -2.41 -5.47 -7.61
C GLY A 53 -1.09 -5.56 -6.81
N ALA A 54 -1.04 -6.36 -5.73
CA ALA A 54 0.20 -6.62 -5.00
C ALA A 54 1.23 -7.37 -5.85
N ALA A 55 0.78 -8.31 -6.70
CA ALA A 55 1.64 -8.99 -7.66
C ALA A 55 2.22 -8.02 -8.69
N VAL A 56 1.43 -7.07 -9.20
CA VAL A 56 1.92 -6.00 -10.09
C VAL A 56 2.98 -5.14 -9.39
N VAL A 57 2.75 -4.72 -8.14
CA VAL A 57 3.74 -3.98 -7.34
C VAL A 57 5.04 -4.77 -7.24
N LEU A 58 4.96 -6.03 -6.82
CA LEU A 58 6.12 -6.90 -6.66
C LEU A 58 6.85 -7.10 -8.00
N ALA A 59 6.11 -7.34 -9.08
CA ALA A 59 6.68 -7.51 -10.42
C ALA A 59 7.44 -6.27 -10.88
N THR A 60 6.93 -5.06 -10.66
CA THR A 60 7.64 -3.82 -11.03
C THR A 60 8.93 -3.63 -10.24
N LYS A 61 8.91 -3.91 -8.94
CA LYS A 61 10.11 -3.87 -8.10
C LYS A 61 11.15 -4.89 -8.55
N ILE A 62 10.73 -6.12 -8.84
CA ILE A 62 11.62 -7.18 -9.36
C ILE A 62 12.19 -6.79 -10.72
N ALA A 63 11.36 -6.27 -11.63
CA ALA A 63 11.78 -5.85 -12.96
C ALA A 63 12.90 -4.79 -12.88
N PHE A 64 12.78 -3.83 -11.96
CA PHE A 64 13.86 -2.88 -11.69
C PHE A 64 15.09 -3.57 -11.07
N MET A 65 14.92 -4.27 -9.95
CA MET A 65 16.06 -4.83 -9.21
C MET A 65 16.89 -5.84 -10.02
N ALA A 66 16.23 -6.66 -10.86
CA ALA A 66 16.86 -7.76 -11.58
C ALA A 66 17.27 -7.42 -13.04
N TRP A 67 16.58 -6.47 -13.67
CA TRP A 67 16.80 -6.09 -15.08
C TRP A 67 17.02 -4.60 -15.31
N GLY A 68 16.90 -3.75 -14.29
CA GLY A 68 17.09 -2.31 -14.41
C GLY A 68 15.92 -1.58 -15.09
N PHE A 69 14.74 -2.21 -15.22
CA PHE A 69 13.55 -1.55 -15.78
C PHE A 69 13.03 -0.45 -14.84
N GLY A 70 13.59 0.74 -14.98
CA GLY A 70 13.22 1.97 -14.29
C GLY A 70 13.38 3.19 -15.20
N SER A 71 13.08 4.38 -14.68
CA SER A 71 13.25 5.63 -15.40
C SER A 71 13.91 6.66 -14.51
N ALA A 72 15.09 7.15 -14.91
CA ALA A 72 15.79 8.22 -14.20
C ALA A 72 15.01 9.53 -14.28
N ASP A 73 14.44 9.85 -15.45
CA ASP A 73 13.65 11.07 -15.69
C ASP A 73 12.42 11.15 -14.77
N LEU A 74 11.78 10.02 -14.49
CA LEU A 74 10.64 9.94 -13.57
C LEU A 74 11.03 9.58 -12.13
N ASP A 75 12.31 9.32 -11.87
CA ASP A 75 12.83 8.75 -10.61
C ASP A 75 12.05 7.48 -10.18
N PHE A 76 11.75 6.60 -11.14
CA PHE A 76 10.91 5.42 -10.95
C PHE A 76 11.74 4.14 -10.84
N THR A 77 11.62 3.44 -9.72
CA THR A 77 12.26 2.14 -9.43
C THR A 77 11.28 1.03 -9.06
N GLY A 78 9.99 1.36 -8.93
CA GLY A 78 8.92 0.39 -8.70
C GLY A 78 7.71 1.03 -8.03
N ILE A 79 6.53 0.43 -8.21
CA ILE A 79 5.29 0.98 -7.67
C ILE A 79 5.33 0.97 -6.12
N SER A 80 4.84 2.05 -5.48
CA SER A 80 4.77 2.13 -4.03
C SER A 80 3.69 1.20 -3.45
N GLY A 81 4.13 0.14 -2.76
CA GLY A 81 3.22 -0.82 -2.10
C GLY A 81 2.36 -0.20 -0.99
N HIS A 82 2.90 0.74 -0.22
CA HIS A 82 2.14 1.44 0.83
C HIS A 82 1.00 2.28 0.25
N SER A 83 1.31 3.02 -0.82
CA SER A 83 0.32 3.85 -1.52
C SER A 83 -0.74 2.97 -2.18
N MET A 84 -0.32 1.87 -2.80
CA MET A 84 -1.23 0.90 -3.42
C MET A 84 -2.15 0.22 -2.41
N LEU A 85 -1.63 -0.35 -1.31
CA LEU A 85 -2.42 -1.04 -0.30
C LEU A 85 -3.38 -0.10 0.42
N ALA A 86 -2.91 1.10 0.81
CA ALA A 86 -3.77 2.10 1.42
C ALA A 86 -4.95 2.44 0.49
N THR A 87 -4.65 2.77 -0.77
CA THR A 87 -5.67 3.22 -1.74
C THR A 87 -6.61 2.09 -2.17
N ALA A 88 -6.14 0.85 -2.17
CA ALA A 88 -6.97 -0.32 -2.47
C ALA A 88 -7.94 -0.71 -1.33
N ILE A 89 -7.64 -0.30 -0.10
CA ILE A 89 -8.36 -0.77 1.09
C ILE A 89 -9.17 0.32 1.79
N VAL A 90 -8.59 1.47 2.11
CA VAL A 90 -9.27 2.52 2.90
C VAL A 90 -10.59 2.98 2.25
N PRO A 91 -10.68 3.27 0.93
CA PRO A 91 -11.96 3.66 0.33
C PRO A 91 -13.04 2.58 0.48
N VAL A 92 -12.66 1.31 0.38
CA VAL A 92 -13.58 0.18 0.54
C VAL A 92 -14.06 0.07 1.99
N VAL A 93 -13.14 0.25 2.96
CA VAL A 93 -13.47 0.30 4.39
C VAL A 93 -14.43 1.45 4.68
N CYS A 94 -14.17 2.65 4.16
CA CYS A 94 -15.06 3.81 4.32
C CYS A 94 -16.47 3.52 3.82
N VAL A 95 -16.61 2.95 2.62
CA VAL A 95 -17.91 2.59 2.03
C VAL A 95 -18.61 1.49 2.84
N ALA A 96 -17.88 0.45 3.25
CA ALA A 96 -18.44 -0.69 3.97
C ALA A 96 -18.94 -0.32 5.37
N LEU A 97 -18.17 0.46 6.12
CA LEU A 97 -18.54 0.93 7.46
C LEU A 97 -19.58 2.04 7.43
N GLY A 98 -19.57 2.84 6.35
CA GLY A 98 -20.53 3.89 6.10
C GLY A 98 -21.80 3.42 5.41
N GLY A 99 -22.14 2.13 5.38
CA GLY A 99 -23.44 1.65 4.89
C GLY A 99 -23.75 2.09 3.44
N GLY A 100 -22.98 1.57 2.49
CA GLY A 100 -22.97 1.93 1.06
C GLY A 100 -24.23 1.66 0.23
N GLY A 101 -25.41 1.53 0.84
CA GLY A 101 -26.68 1.30 0.13
C GLY A 101 -27.22 2.52 -0.64
N ASN A 102 -26.76 3.73 -0.33
CA ASN A 102 -27.10 4.95 -1.07
C ASN A 102 -25.94 5.33 -2.00
N GLY A 103 -26.22 5.42 -3.32
CA GLY A 103 -25.22 5.73 -4.35
C GLY A 103 -24.43 7.02 -4.09
N ARG A 104 -25.09 8.11 -3.68
CA ARG A 104 -24.40 9.38 -3.37
C ARG A 104 -23.46 9.25 -2.17
N ARG A 105 -23.92 8.58 -1.12
CA ARG A 105 -23.12 8.34 0.09
C ARG A 105 -21.92 7.45 -0.21
N ARG A 106 -22.11 6.42 -1.04
CA ARG A 106 -21.03 5.55 -1.51
C ARG A 106 -19.96 6.34 -2.25
N VAL A 107 -20.35 7.18 -3.21
CA VAL A 107 -19.40 8.04 -3.95
C VAL A 107 -18.64 8.96 -3.00
N LEU A 108 -19.35 9.64 -2.08
CA LEU A 108 -18.72 10.52 -1.09
C LEU A 108 -17.68 9.76 -0.24
N LEU A 109 -18.03 8.59 0.29
CA LEU A 109 -17.13 7.78 1.11
C LEU A 109 -15.93 7.25 0.32
N THR A 110 -16.12 6.90 -0.95
CA THR A 110 -15.02 6.54 -1.85
C THR A 110 -14.06 7.72 -2.05
N VAL A 111 -14.58 8.91 -2.36
CA VAL A 111 -13.77 10.12 -2.55
C VAL A 111 -13.00 10.48 -1.29
N VAL A 112 -13.67 10.48 -0.13
CA VAL A 112 -13.01 10.74 1.16
C VAL A 112 -11.90 9.74 1.42
N GLY A 113 -12.14 8.45 1.19
CA GLY A 113 -11.11 7.42 1.33
C GLY A 113 -9.92 7.65 0.39
N LEU A 114 -10.17 7.99 -0.87
CA LEU A 114 -9.11 8.26 -1.85
C LEU A 114 -8.26 9.49 -1.46
N LEU A 115 -8.87 10.52 -0.88
CA LEU A 115 -8.16 11.70 -0.37
C LEU A 115 -7.29 11.37 0.85
N ILE A 116 -7.78 10.54 1.77
CA ILE A 116 -6.97 10.02 2.88
C ILE A 116 -5.76 9.28 2.33
N CYS A 117 -5.95 8.44 1.30
CA CYS A 117 -4.86 7.69 0.69
C CYS A 117 -3.89 8.55 -0.12
N ALA A 118 -4.34 9.66 -0.70
CA ALA A 118 -3.45 10.63 -1.33
C ALA A 118 -2.51 11.23 -0.29
N LEU A 119 -3.01 11.47 0.94
CA LEU A 119 -2.18 11.93 2.04
C LEU A 119 -1.17 10.86 2.50
N VAL A 120 -1.57 9.58 2.54
CA VAL A 120 -0.66 8.45 2.81
C VAL A 120 0.41 8.31 1.71
N ALA A 121 0.05 8.49 0.44
CA ALA A 121 1.02 8.48 -0.67
C ALA A 121 2.00 9.66 -0.54
N TYR A 122 1.48 10.85 -0.20
CA TYR A 122 2.28 12.04 0.03
C TYR A 122 3.24 11.89 1.22
N SER A 123 2.84 11.19 2.29
CA SER A 123 3.74 10.93 3.43
C SER A 123 4.98 10.14 3.01
N ARG A 124 4.86 9.23 2.03
CA ARG A 124 6.01 8.47 1.50
C ARG A 124 7.01 9.36 0.75
N ILE A 125 6.51 10.40 0.09
CA ILE A 125 7.34 11.39 -0.61
C ILE A 125 8.07 12.27 0.41
N VAL A 126 7.35 12.79 1.42
CA VAL A 126 7.92 13.63 2.48
C VAL A 126 8.98 12.90 3.30
N LEU A 127 8.76 11.60 3.58
CA LEU A 127 9.72 10.76 4.28
C LEU A 127 10.90 10.30 3.40
N GLY A 128 10.96 10.73 2.13
CA GLY A 128 12.02 10.36 1.19
C GLY A 128 12.05 8.88 0.84
N ALA A 129 10.96 8.14 1.08
CA ALA A 129 10.92 6.70 0.91
C ALA A 129 10.55 6.29 -0.54
N HIS A 130 9.81 7.13 -1.25
CA HIS A 130 9.44 6.92 -2.65
C HIS A 130 9.46 8.25 -3.40
N SER A 131 9.70 8.18 -4.71
CA SER A 131 9.53 9.34 -5.58
C SER A 131 8.06 9.64 -5.84
N ILE A 132 7.79 10.79 -6.46
CA ILE A 132 6.43 11.21 -6.83
C ILE A 132 5.80 10.20 -7.80
N SER A 133 6.55 9.73 -8.81
CA SER A 133 6.04 8.80 -9.82
C SER A 133 5.62 7.47 -9.21
N GLU A 134 6.41 6.94 -8.27
CA GLU A 134 6.14 5.68 -7.57
C GLU A 134 4.92 5.78 -6.66
N ALA A 135 4.79 6.90 -5.93
CA ALA A 135 3.66 7.18 -5.05
C ALA A 135 2.37 7.34 -5.86
N VAL A 136 2.40 8.12 -6.95
CA VAL A 136 1.26 8.31 -7.86
C VAL A 136 0.87 7.01 -8.52
N ALA A 137 1.82 6.22 -9.04
CA ALA A 137 1.54 4.92 -9.65
C ALA A 137 0.91 3.93 -8.64
N GLY A 138 1.36 3.96 -7.38
CA GLY A 138 0.76 3.15 -6.33
C GLY A 138 -0.66 3.59 -6.02
N TRP A 139 -0.88 4.89 -5.86
CA TRP A 139 -2.20 5.45 -5.62
C TRP A 139 -3.17 5.15 -6.77
N THR A 140 -2.77 5.31 -8.03
CA THR A 140 -3.63 5.02 -9.19
C THR A 140 -3.98 3.54 -9.27
N LEU A 141 -3.01 2.63 -9.12
CA LEU A 141 -3.25 1.19 -9.12
C LEU A 141 -4.21 0.79 -7.99
N GLY A 142 -4.01 1.32 -6.78
CA GLY A 142 -4.90 1.04 -5.65
C GLY A 142 -6.31 1.63 -5.86
N ALA A 143 -6.43 2.80 -6.47
CA ALA A 143 -7.72 3.39 -6.82
C ALA A 143 -8.47 2.51 -7.82
N LEU A 144 -7.79 1.97 -8.84
CA LEU A 144 -8.39 1.02 -9.78
C LEU A 144 -8.90 -0.23 -9.05
N VAL A 145 -8.11 -0.79 -8.11
CA VAL A 145 -8.54 -1.93 -7.29
C VAL A 145 -9.77 -1.58 -6.45
N ALA A 146 -9.79 -0.44 -5.75
CA ALA A 146 -10.92 -0.03 -4.92
C ALA A 146 -12.19 0.24 -5.74
N LEU A 147 -12.06 0.91 -6.89
CA LEU A 147 -13.17 1.15 -7.81
C LEU A 147 -13.71 -0.17 -8.37
N ALA A 148 -12.84 -1.04 -8.88
CA ALA A 148 -13.22 -2.36 -9.38
C ALA A 148 -13.89 -3.23 -8.31
N ALA A 149 -13.36 -3.24 -7.08
CA ALA A 149 -13.95 -3.97 -5.96
C ALA A 149 -15.32 -3.43 -5.57
N THR A 150 -15.53 -2.12 -5.68
CA THR A 150 -16.81 -1.49 -5.37
C THR A 150 -17.79 -1.47 -6.54
N LEU A 151 -17.43 -1.83 -7.78
CA LEU A 151 -18.38 -1.85 -8.92
C LEU A 151 -19.70 -2.57 -8.59
N ASP A 152 -19.61 -3.63 -7.79
CA ASP A 152 -20.80 -4.31 -7.26
C ASP A 152 -21.16 -3.68 -5.92
N SER A 153 -22.45 -3.68 -5.60
CA SER A 153 -22.93 -3.20 -4.31
C SER A 153 -22.16 -3.84 -3.15
N VAL A 154 -21.47 -3.00 -2.37
CA VAL A 154 -20.87 -3.43 -1.10
C VAL A 154 -22.01 -3.96 -0.22
N PRO A 155 -21.91 -5.19 0.32
CA PRO A 155 -23.01 -5.84 1.03
C PRO A 155 -23.58 -4.98 2.15
N SER A 156 -24.91 -4.81 2.14
CA SER A 156 -25.61 -4.15 3.25
C SER A 156 -25.54 -5.04 4.49
N GLY A 157 -24.92 -4.57 5.56
CA GLY A 157 -24.77 -5.32 6.82
C GLY A 157 -23.36 -5.30 7.39
N VAL A 158 -22.35 -4.96 6.59
CA VAL A 158 -20.95 -4.85 7.06
C VAL A 158 -20.81 -3.82 8.19
N GLN A 159 -21.64 -2.77 8.20
CA GLN A 159 -21.67 -1.76 9.25
C GLN A 159 -21.96 -2.32 10.65
N ARG A 160 -22.52 -3.53 10.78
CA ARG A 160 -22.68 -4.22 12.08
C ARG A 160 -21.33 -4.53 12.73
N PHE A 161 -20.28 -4.68 11.94
CA PHE A 161 -18.91 -4.93 12.40
C PHE A 161 -18.10 -3.64 12.59
N ARG A 162 -18.72 -2.46 12.44
CA ARG A 162 -18.03 -1.16 12.49
C ARG A 162 -17.25 -0.94 13.78
N ALA A 163 -17.85 -1.23 14.94
CA ALA A 163 -17.16 -1.06 16.22
C ALA A 163 -15.91 -1.95 16.30
N LEU A 164 -16.03 -3.21 15.87
CA LEU A 164 -14.92 -4.16 15.84
C LEU A 164 -13.79 -3.69 14.89
N VAL A 165 -14.14 -3.26 13.68
CA VAL A 165 -13.15 -2.79 12.69
C VAL A 165 -12.43 -1.54 13.18
N LEU A 166 -13.16 -0.56 13.74
CA LEU A 166 -12.56 0.67 14.29
C LEU A 166 -11.68 0.36 15.49
N PHE A 167 -12.15 -0.47 16.43
CA PHE A 167 -11.36 -0.87 17.59
C PHE A 167 -10.08 -1.61 17.17
N ALA A 168 -10.17 -2.58 16.26
CA ALA A 168 -9.02 -3.29 15.74
C ALA A 168 -8.04 -2.34 15.02
N SER A 169 -8.55 -1.39 14.23
CA SER A 169 -7.71 -0.39 13.55
C SER A 169 -6.92 0.47 14.54
N VAL A 170 -7.58 0.96 15.60
CA VAL A 170 -6.93 1.76 16.66
C VAL A 170 -5.94 0.90 17.45
N ALA A 171 -6.31 -0.32 17.84
CA ALA A 171 -5.42 -1.22 18.56
C ALA A 171 -4.16 -1.55 17.74
N LEU A 172 -4.31 -1.85 16.44
CA LEU A 172 -3.19 -2.11 15.54
C LEU A 172 -2.32 -0.87 15.33
N LEU A 173 -2.90 0.33 15.22
CA LEU A 173 -2.15 1.60 15.19
C LEU A 173 -1.32 1.80 16.45
N LEU A 174 -1.90 1.57 17.63
CA LEU A 174 -1.20 1.68 18.91
C LEU A 174 -0.09 0.64 19.05
N CYS A 175 -0.33 -0.61 18.62
CA CYS A 175 0.69 -1.67 18.57
C CYS A 175 1.82 -1.36 17.58
N ALA A 176 1.50 -0.75 16.43
CA ALA A 176 2.49 -0.34 15.43
C ALA A 176 3.31 0.89 15.88
N HIS A 177 2.71 1.77 16.68
CA HIS A 177 3.37 2.94 17.22
C HIS A 177 4.20 2.64 18.48
N SER A 178 3.72 1.74 19.33
CA SER A 178 4.50 1.26 20.46
C SER A 178 5.69 0.45 19.95
N SER A 179 6.84 0.59 20.61
CA SER A 179 8.07 -0.17 20.36
C SER A 179 7.92 -1.69 20.62
N LEU A 180 6.69 -2.18 20.80
CA LEU A 180 6.29 -3.59 20.86
C LEU A 180 6.49 -4.35 19.54
N GLY A 181 6.98 -3.68 18.50
CA GLY A 181 7.65 -4.35 17.39
C GLY A 181 6.75 -5.36 16.70
N LEU A 182 5.63 -4.90 16.10
CA LEU A 182 5.10 -5.65 14.97
C LEU A 182 6.25 -5.76 13.96
N PRO A 183 6.67 -6.98 13.56
CA PRO A 183 7.82 -7.15 12.69
C PRO A 183 7.57 -6.30 11.46
N SER A 184 8.32 -5.20 11.37
CA SER A 184 8.17 -4.25 10.30
C SER A 184 8.38 -5.03 9.02
N ALA A 185 7.33 -5.12 8.19
CA ALA A 185 7.32 -5.78 6.90
C ALA A 185 8.32 -5.15 5.90
N HIS A 186 9.25 -4.33 6.37
CA HIS A 186 10.34 -3.69 5.63
C HIS A 186 11.44 -4.65 5.15
N ARG A 187 11.46 -5.93 5.57
CA ARG A 187 12.58 -6.85 5.26
C ARG A 187 12.22 -8.05 4.37
N TRP A 188 10.94 -8.30 4.10
CA TRP A 188 10.56 -9.52 3.37
C TRP A 188 10.64 -9.36 1.84
N GLU A 189 10.30 -8.19 1.29
CA GLU A 189 10.38 -7.93 -0.16
C GLU A 189 11.83 -8.03 -0.66
N ALA A 190 12.73 -7.40 0.08
CA ALA A 190 14.17 -7.48 0.02
C ALA A 190 14.70 -8.92 0.06
N TRP A 191 14.22 -9.71 1.02
CA TRP A 191 14.60 -11.11 1.18
C TRP A 191 14.07 -11.98 0.04
N LEU A 192 12.83 -11.75 -0.42
CA LEU A 192 12.17 -12.51 -1.48
C LEU A 192 12.81 -12.25 -2.84
N ALA A 193 13.02 -10.98 -3.20
CA ALA A 193 13.73 -10.60 -4.42
C ALA A 193 15.11 -11.25 -4.44
N ALA A 194 15.79 -11.21 -3.31
CA ALA A 194 17.15 -11.70 -3.21
C ALA A 194 17.25 -13.25 -3.09
N ARG A 195 16.13 -13.95 -2.83
CA ARG A 195 16.01 -15.41 -2.97
C ARG A 195 15.68 -15.84 -4.40
N MET A 196 14.87 -15.04 -5.10
CA MET A 196 14.40 -15.33 -6.46
C MET A 196 15.41 -14.99 -7.55
N ILE A 197 16.27 -14.00 -7.34
CA ILE A 197 17.12 -13.49 -8.40
C ILE A 197 18.32 -14.40 -8.70
N GLY A 198 18.84 -15.17 -7.72
CA GLY A 198 19.98 -16.07 -7.94
C GLY A 198 21.25 -15.39 -8.49
N LYS A 199 21.26 -14.04 -8.56
CA LYS A 199 22.38 -13.21 -9.01
C LYS A 199 22.95 -12.45 -7.83
N ASP A 200 24.27 -12.31 -7.81
CA ASP A 200 25.03 -11.65 -6.75
C ASP A 200 25.05 -10.13 -6.86
N CYS A 201 24.18 -9.52 -7.66
CA CYS A 201 24.12 -8.08 -7.85
C CYS A 201 22.66 -7.59 -7.97
N LEU A 202 22.40 -6.33 -7.61
CA LEU A 202 21.10 -5.65 -7.78
C LEU A 202 21.27 -4.28 -8.44
N PHE A 203 20.32 -3.90 -9.29
CA PHE A 203 20.22 -2.51 -9.76
C PHE A 203 19.72 -1.61 -8.62
N THR A 204 20.31 -0.43 -8.50
CA THR A 204 20.00 0.53 -7.43
C THR A 204 19.56 1.86 -8.02
N ARG A 205 18.78 2.64 -7.27
CA ARG A 205 18.40 4.00 -7.65
C ARG A 205 19.61 4.88 -7.96
N ALA A 206 20.70 4.72 -7.21
CA ALA A 206 21.95 5.45 -7.46
C ALA A 206 22.59 5.09 -8.81
N ALA A 207 22.59 3.80 -9.19
CA ALA A 207 23.07 3.35 -10.50
C ALA A 207 22.20 3.88 -11.65
N LEU A 208 20.88 3.93 -11.45
CA LEU A 208 19.93 4.48 -12.42
C LEU A 208 20.24 5.96 -12.74
N HIS A 209 20.51 6.78 -11.72
CA HIS A 209 20.79 8.21 -11.89
C HIS A 209 22.23 8.53 -12.34
N SER A 210 23.18 7.61 -12.14
CA SER A 210 24.56 7.78 -12.61
C SER A 210 24.81 7.28 -14.03
N GLY A 211 23.79 6.70 -14.69
CA GLY A 211 23.94 6.07 -16.01
C GLY A 211 24.76 4.78 -15.98
N ALA A 212 25.05 4.24 -14.79
CA ALA A 212 25.80 3.01 -14.65
C ALA A 212 24.95 1.81 -15.07
N THR A 213 25.34 1.14 -16.15
CA THR A 213 24.71 -0.10 -16.63
C THR A 213 25.07 -1.33 -15.79
N GLN A 214 25.93 -1.18 -14.79
CA GLN A 214 26.40 -2.27 -13.94
C GLN A 214 25.64 -2.35 -12.61
N CYS A 215 25.17 -3.55 -12.36
CA CYS A 215 24.45 -4.02 -11.19
C CYS A 215 25.41 -4.12 -9.98
N VAL A 216 25.05 -3.56 -8.83
CA VAL A 216 25.93 -3.47 -7.65
C VAL A 216 25.95 -4.80 -6.91
N PRO A 217 27.12 -5.36 -6.53
CA PRO A 217 27.18 -6.60 -5.77
C PRO A 217 26.34 -6.53 -4.49
N ARG A 218 25.57 -7.58 -4.21
CA ARG A 218 24.55 -7.63 -3.15
C ARG A 218 25.10 -7.37 -1.75
N HIS A 219 26.36 -7.72 -1.50
CA HIS A 219 27.04 -7.46 -0.22
C HIS A 219 27.46 -5.99 -0.03
N LEU A 220 27.39 -5.18 -1.09
CA LEU A 220 27.71 -3.74 -1.11
C LEU A 220 26.46 -2.87 -1.31
N ALA A 221 25.29 -3.47 -1.59
CA ALA A 221 24.05 -2.73 -1.80
C ALA A 221 23.56 -2.13 -0.46
N PRO A 222 23.34 -0.80 -0.36
CA PRO A 222 22.88 -0.19 0.89
C PRO A 222 21.46 -0.65 1.25
N ALA A 223 21.13 -0.66 2.55
CA ALA A 223 19.85 -1.13 3.07
C ALA A 223 18.63 -0.35 2.52
N SER A 224 18.84 0.83 1.94
CA SER A 224 17.82 1.66 1.25
C SER A 224 17.42 1.14 -0.14
N VAL A 225 18.16 0.19 -0.72
CA VAL A 225 17.78 -0.50 -1.97
C VAL A 225 16.60 -1.46 -1.73
N LEU A 226 16.33 -1.77 -0.46
CA LEU A 226 15.41 -2.79 0.01
C LEU A 226 14.11 -2.23 0.60
N SER A 227 13.95 -0.90 0.60
CA SER A 227 12.82 -0.15 1.17
C SER A 227 11.80 0.30 0.13
#